data_AF-A0A015KH08-F1
#
_entry.id   AF-A0A015KH08-F1
#
_cell.length_a   1.000
_cell.length_b   1.000
_cell.length_c   1.000
_cell.angle_alpha   90.00
_cell.angle_beta   90.00
_cell.angle_gamma   90.00
#
_symmetry.space_group_name_H-M   'P 1'
#
loop_
_entity.id
_entity.type
_entity.pdbx_description
1 polymer ?
#
loop_
_entity_poly.entity_id
_entity_poly.type
_entity_poly.pdbx_seq_one_letter_code
_entity_poly.pdbx_strand_id
1 'polypeptide(L)'
;MINLPYFIKCRFVLLREPTNIKTKDSTYSGKATNSLTNETLDIELKSDFDPTSSDNPFTSFFTAIEAAYFWINGDWVQRDEFDFWVIDVYTFISSLFLVIVLQNILIAFMSGAYEKAEANGKQTLLRNRANHIADYEALYHINFRNPEPEPNYIYYFGQAKYFEEWYNTRKDDDKSAIYEGFEEISIFTRRVYKGMDYDKFSILKYWNNDKKY
;
A
#
# COMPACT_ATOMS: atom_id res chain seq x y z
N MET A 1 -23.00 2.10 -6.55
CA MET A 1 -22.70 3.53 -6.77
C MET A 1 -22.98 4.25 -5.47
N ILE A 2 -21.98 4.89 -4.87
CA ILE A 2 -22.09 5.52 -3.55
C ILE A 2 -23.00 6.75 -3.66
N ASN A 3 -24.08 6.78 -2.89
CA ASN A 3 -25.11 7.82 -2.92
C ASN A 3 -24.70 9.13 -2.19
N LEU A 4 -23.41 9.34 -1.91
CA LEU A 4 -22.93 10.55 -1.24
C LEU A 4 -23.42 11.87 -1.89
N PRO A 5 -23.46 12.01 -3.24
CA PRO A 5 -24.00 13.21 -3.88
C PRO A 5 -25.49 13.42 -3.60
N TYR A 6 -26.24 12.33 -3.45
CA TYR A 6 -27.66 12.39 -3.09
C TYR A 6 -27.83 12.87 -1.65
N PHE A 7 -26.99 12.35 -0.73
CA PHE A 7 -27.04 12.75 0.67
C PHE A 7 -26.75 14.25 0.87
N ILE A 8 -25.76 14.76 0.15
CA ILE A 8 -25.39 16.19 0.11
C ILE A 8 -26.55 17.01 -0.43
N LYS A 9 -27.15 16.58 -1.55
CA LYS A 9 -28.22 17.33 -2.22
C LYS A 9 -29.48 17.46 -1.34
N CYS A 10 -29.90 16.40 -0.66
CA CYS A 10 -31.04 16.47 0.25
C CYS A 10 -30.78 17.44 1.42
N ARG A 11 -29.57 17.41 2.01
CA ARG A 11 -29.20 18.30 3.12
C ARG A 11 -29.10 19.76 2.67
N PHE A 12 -28.51 20.00 1.50
CA PHE A 12 -28.46 21.33 0.90
C PHE A 12 -29.88 21.89 0.71
N VAL A 13 -30.80 21.12 0.14
CA VAL A 13 -32.20 21.57 -0.05
C VAL A 13 -32.90 21.83 1.29
N LEU A 14 -32.66 21.01 2.30
CA LEU A 14 -33.30 21.13 3.62
C LEU A 14 -32.77 22.31 4.46
N LEU A 15 -31.46 22.60 4.38
CA LEU A 15 -30.78 23.49 5.30
C LEU A 15 -30.29 24.80 4.67
N ARG A 16 -30.48 24.99 3.36
CA ARG A 16 -30.09 26.24 2.67
C ARG A 16 -30.87 27.45 3.16
N GLU A 17 -32.17 27.28 3.42
CA GLU A 17 -33.06 28.34 3.90
C GLU A 17 -33.91 27.83 5.09
N PRO A 18 -33.32 27.73 6.28
CA PRO A 18 -33.92 27.08 7.45
C PRO A 18 -34.92 28.00 8.18
N THR A 19 -35.80 28.69 7.43
CA THR A 19 -36.77 29.67 7.97
C THR A 19 -37.72 29.09 9.03
N ASN A 20 -37.97 27.78 8.99
CA ASN A 20 -38.86 27.06 9.92
C ASN A 20 -38.11 26.06 10.83
N ILE A 21 -36.78 26.05 10.81
CA ILE A 21 -35.97 25.13 11.60
C ILE A 21 -35.32 25.92 12.72
N LYS A 22 -35.54 25.49 13.97
CA LYS A 22 -34.90 26.11 15.12
C LYS A 22 -33.42 25.74 15.15
N THR A 23 -32.58 26.66 15.60
CA THR A 23 -31.18 26.38 15.95
C THR A 23 -31.09 26.00 17.42
N LYS A 24 -30.01 25.32 17.79
CA LYS A 24 -29.75 24.91 19.17
C LYS A 24 -29.08 26.06 19.91
N ASP A 25 -29.81 26.70 20.81
CA ASP A 25 -29.21 27.64 21.76
C ASP A 25 -28.31 26.87 22.74
N SER A 26 -27.01 26.86 22.49
CA SER A 26 -26.02 26.33 23.43
C SER A 26 -25.52 27.45 24.35
N THR A 27 -25.88 27.32 25.63
CA THR A 27 -25.38 28.19 26.71
C THR A 27 -24.36 27.41 27.53
N TYR A 28 -23.12 27.89 27.57
CA TYR A 28 -22.07 27.37 28.42
C TYR A 28 -21.85 28.31 29.60
N SER A 29 -22.10 27.82 30.81
CA SER A 29 -21.86 28.57 32.04
C SER A 29 -20.70 27.94 32.83
N GLY A 30 -19.81 28.76 33.36
CA GLY A 30 -18.72 28.32 34.22
C GLY A 30 -18.45 29.32 35.34
N LYS A 31 -17.85 28.84 36.44
CA LYS A 31 -17.38 29.69 37.53
C LYS A 31 -15.86 29.73 37.53
N ALA A 32 -15.29 30.91 37.35
CA ALA A 32 -13.85 31.12 37.51
C ALA A 32 -13.57 31.64 38.91
N THR A 33 -12.83 30.89 39.72
CA THR A 33 -12.37 31.31 41.04
C THR A 33 -10.97 31.88 40.96
N ASN A 34 -10.77 33.10 41.45
CA ASN A 34 -9.44 33.66 41.63
C ASN A 34 -8.74 32.97 42.81
N SER A 35 -7.60 32.33 42.54
CA SER A 35 -6.86 31.56 43.56
C SER A 35 -6.24 32.41 44.67
N LEU A 36 -6.10 33.73 44.49
CA LEU A 36 -5.54 34.64 45.50
C LEU A 36 -6.61 35.35 46.34
N THR A 37 -7.76 35.71 45.75
CA THR A 37 -8.81 36.49 46.42
C THR A 37 -10.06 35.66 46.79
N ASN A 38 -10.15 34.40 46.36
CA ASN A 38 -11.33 33.54 46.48
C ASN A 38 -12.63 34.14 45.90
N GLU A 39 -12.51 35.18 45.06
CA GLU A 39 -13.63 35.76 44.34
C GLU A 39 -14.04 34.85 43.18
N THR A 40 -15.35 34.67 43.01
CA THR A 40 -15.93 33.88 41.93
C THR A 40 -16.50 34.79 40.86
N LEU A 41 -16.07 34.62 39.61
CA LEU A 41 -16.70 35.22 38.44
C LEU A 41 -17.55 34.18 37.73
N ASP A 42 -18.85 34.44 37.63
CA ASP A 42 -19.77 33.63 36.83
C ASP A 42 -19.68 34.11 35.38
N ILE A 43 -19.29 33.21 34.48
CA ILE A 43 -19.13 33.47 33.05
C ILE A 43 -20.22 32.68 32.33
N GLU A 44 -21.00 33.38 31.51
CA GLU A 44 -21.99 32.79 30.61
C GLU A 44 -21.59 33.10 29.17
N LEU A 45 -21.38 32.06 28.38
CA LEU A 45 -21.06 32.13 26.95
C LEU A 45 -22.25 31.58 26.18
N LYS A 46 -22.74 32.36 25.22
CA LYS A 46 -23.80 31.95 24.31
C LYS A 46 -23.22 31.77 22.91
N SER A 47 -23.52 30.64 22.25
CA SER A 47 -23.24 30.48 20.83
C SER A 47 -24.06 31.48 20.01
N ASP A 48 -23.39 32.23 19.13
CA ASP A 48 -24.00 33.19 18.20
C ASP A 48 -23.91 32.63 16.79
N PHE A 49 -24.72 31.60 16.51
CA PHE A 49 -24.81 31.00 15.19
C PHE A 49 -25.94 31.63 14.40
N ASP A 50 -25.63 32.20 13.23
CA ASP A 50 -26.64 32.70 12.30
C ASP A 50 -26.88 31.70 11.16
N PRO A 51 -28.06 31.04 11.10
CA PRO A 51 -28.36 30.05 10.08
C PRO A 51 -28.51 30.64 8.66
N THR A 52 -28.57 31.97 8.52
CA THR A 52 -28.68 32.68 7.24
C THR A 52 -27.37 33.27 6.75
N SER A 53 -26.33 33.25 7.60
CA SER A 53 -25.01 33.81 7.30
C SER A 53 -24.05 32.75 6.74
N SER A 54 -22.76 33.10 6.66
CA SER A 54 -21.67 32.17 6.37
C SER A 54 -21.48 31.07 7.42
N ASP A 55 -22.06 31.21 8.62
CA ASP A 55 -21.94 30.21 9.68
C ASP A 55 -22.62 28.90 9.26
N ASN A 56 -23.70 29.00 8.46
CA ASN A 56 -24.36 27.85 7.88
C ASN A 56 -23.64 27.37 6.60
N PRO A 57 -22.96 26.21 6.63
CA PRO A 57 -22.25 25.69 5.46
C PRO A 57 -23.20 25.18 4.37
N PHE A 58 -24.52 25.11 4.61
CA PHE A 58 -25.51 24.66 3.62
C PHE A 58 -26.09 25.80 2.76
N THR A 59 -25.67 27.05 2.97
CA THR A 59 -26.09 28.20 2.15
C THR A 59 -25.61 28.09 0.70
N SER A 60 -24.44 27.50 0.47
CA SER A 60 -23.89 27.21 -0.86
C SER A 60 -23.69 25.72 -1.10
N PHE A 61 -23.75 25.29 -2.36
CA PHE A 61 -23.58 23.88 -2.70
C PHE A 61 -22.15 23.38 -2.43
N PHE A 62 -21.13 24.21 -2.68
CA PHE A 62 -19.73 23.82 -2.47
C PHE A 62 -19.38 23.71 -0.99
N THR A 63 -19.81 24.66 -0.16
CA THR A 63 -19.66 24.59 1.30
C THR A 63 -20.45 23.42 1.90
N ALA A 64 -21.57 23.02 1.29
CA ALA A 64 -22.32 21.83 1.69
C ALA A 64 -21.55 20.53 1.38
N ILE A 65 -20.77 20.49 0.29
CA ILE A 65 -19.86 19.39 0.00
C ILE A 65 -18.74 19.34 1.05
N GLU A 66 -18.13 20.47 1.38
CA GLU A 66 -17.07 20.57 2.39
C GLU A 66 -17.57 20.10 3.76
N ALA A 67 -18.74 20.56 4.20
CA ALA A 67 -19.36 20.08 5.44
C ALA A 67 -19.67 18.58 5.40
N ALA A 68 -20.07 18.03 4.25
CA ALA A 68 -20.27 16.59 4.10
C ALA A 68 -18.96 15.78 4.08
N TYR A 69 -17.84 16.40 3.69
CA TYR A 69 -16.52 15.80 3.81
C TYR A 69 -16.06 15.79 5.28
N PHE A 70 -16.19 16.91 6.00
CA PHE A 70 -15.86 16.98 7.42
C PHE A 70 -16.76 16.10 8.30
N TRP A 71 -18.00 15.86 7.86
CA TRP A 71 -18.90 14.88 8.45
C TRP A 71 -18.31 13.47 8.55
N ILE A 72 -17.54 13.02 7.53
CA ILE A 72 -16.85 11.72 7.57
C ILE A 72 -15.76 11.70 8.66
N ASN A 73 -15.17 12.86 8.94
CA ASN A 73 -14.14 13.03 9.97
C ASN A 73 -14.71 13.31 11.37
N GLY A 74 -16.04 13.36 11.52
CA GLY A 74 -16.70 13.50 12.81
C GLY A 74 -17.08 14.93 13.21
N ASP A 75 -17.09 15.87 12.28
CA ASP A 75 -17.67 17.21 12.49
C ASP A 75 -19.15 17.22 12.08
N TRP A 76 -20.06 17.55 13.01
CA TRP A 76 -21.50 17.39 12.83
C TRP A 76 -22.26 18.72 12.96
N VAL A 77 -21.78 19.80 12.34
CA VAL A 77 -22.45 21.13 12.30
C VAL A 77 -23.98 21.03 12.11
N GLN A 78 -24.45 20.14 11.25
CA GLN A 78 -25.89 19.97 10.97
C GLN A 78 -26.69 19.44 12.16
N ARG A 79 -26.11 18.52 12.93
CA ARG A 79 -26.73 17.92 14.11
C ARG A 79 -26.55 18.82 15.32
N ASP A 80 -25.39 19.45 15.43
CA ASP A 80 -24.97 20.17 16.63
C ASP A 80 -25.62 21.56 16.69
N GLU A 81 -26.00 22.11 15.53
CA GLU A 81 -26.54 23.47 15.44
C GLU A 81 -28.03 23.54 15.10
N PHE A 82 -28.60 22.57 14.37
CA PHE A 82 -30.02 22.58 14.04
C PHE A 82 -30.83 21.65 14.96
N ASP A 83 -31.93 22.16 15.51
CA ASP A 83 -32.88 21.42 16.34
C ASP A 83 -34.01 20.84 15.47
N PHE A 84 -33.68 19.77 14.73
CA PHE A 84 -34.65 19.07 13.89
C PHE A 84 -34.43 17.56 13.86
N TRP A 85 -35.40 16.82 14.40
CA TRP A 85 -35.32 15.36 14.53
C TRP A 85 -35.08 14.62 13.20
N VAL A 86 -35.54 15.18 12.07
CA VAL A 86 -35.34 14.58 10.74
C VAL A 86 -33.85 14.55 10.39
N ILE A 87 -33.09 15.57 10.80
CA ILE A 87 -31.64 15.61 10.58
C ILE A 87 -30.97 14.46 11.33
N ASP A 88 -31.37 14.20 12.57
CA ASP A 88 -30.82 13.12 13.39
C ASP A 88 -31.05 11.75 12.76
N VAL A 89 -32.30 11.46 12.39
CA VAL A 89 -32.69 10.17 11.77
C VAL A 89 -31.99 9.97 10.44
N TYR A 90 -31.98 11.00 9.59
CA TYR A 90 -31.34 10.94 8.28
C TYR A 90 -29.83 10.73 8.40
N THR A 91 -29.21 11.42 9.35
CA THR A 91 -27.79 11.33 9.65
C THR A 91 -27.41 9.93 10.12
N PHE A 92 -28.21 9.33 11.00
CA PHE A 92 -28.03 7.95 11.44
C PHE A 92 -28.12 6.95 10.29
N ILE A 93 -29.17 7.04 9.46
CA ILE A 93 -29.35 6.14 8.31
C ILE A 93 -28.21 6.30 7.30
N SER A 94 -27.81 7.53 7.02
CA SER A 94 -26.70 7.83 6.10
C SER A 94 -25.38 7.24 6.60
N SER A 95 -25.05 7.41 7.89
CA SER A 95 -23.86 6.82 8.51
C SER A 95 -23.89 5.28 8.46
N LEU A 96 -25.04 4.67 8.73
CA LEU A 96 -25.21 3.21 8.66
C LEU A 96 -24.96 2.68 7.24
N PHE A 97 -25.52 3.35 6.23
CA PHE A 97 -25.28 3.01 4.82
C PHE A 97 -23.82 3.21 4.41
N LEU A 98 -23.19 4.30 4.84
CA LEU A 98 -21.80 4.61 4.51
C LEU A 98 -20.87 3.55 5.09
N VAL A 99 -21.04 3.19 6.36
CA VAL A 99 -20.23 2.13 7.00
C VAL A 99 -20.50 0.77 6.36
N ILE A 100 -21.76 0.36 6.21
CA ILE A 100 -22.08 -0.99 5.72
C ILE A 100 -21.74 -1.16 4.25
N VAL A 101 -22.07 -0.21 3.38
CA VAL A 101 -21.90 -0.40 1.93
C VAL A 101 -20.51 0.01 1.49
N LEU A 102 -20.06 1.19 1.91
CA LEU A 102 -18.82 1.78 1.42
C LEU A 102 -17.60 1.06 1.99
N GLN A 103 -17.63 0.75 3.30
CA GLN A 103 -16.50 0.07 3.94
C GLN A 103 -16.38 -1.38 3.49
N ASN A 104 -17.50 -2.11 3.35
CA ASN A 104 -17.46 -3.50 2.86
C ASN A 104 -17.00 -3.59 1.40
N ILE A 105 -17.43 -2.66 0.53
CA ILE A 105 -16.97 -2.62 -0.87
C ILE A 105 -15.49 -2.19 -0.93
N LEU A 106 -15.07 -1.20 -0.14
CA LEU A 106 -13.69 -0.75 -0.11
C LEU A 106 -12.75 -1.85 0.37
N ILE A 107 -13.12 -2.59 1.42
CA ILE A 107 -12.36 -3.74 1.92
C ILE A 107 -12.27 -4.81 0.82
N ALA A 108 -13.40 -5.20 0.21
CA ALA A 108 -13.38 -6.20 -0.85
C ALA A 108 -12.53 -5.78 -2.06
N PHE A 109 -12.61 -4.50 -2.45
CA PHE A 109 -11.79 -3.94 -3.53
C PHE A 109 -10.30 -3.93 -3.17
N MET A 110 -9.96 -3.43 -1.98
CA MET A 110 -8.57 -3.39 -1.51
C MET A 110 -7.99 -4.79 -1.35
N SER A 111 -8.77 -5.76 -0.85
CA SER A 111 -8.36 -7.17 -0.76
C SER A 111 -8.09 -7.77 -2.15
N GLY A 112 -9.00 -7.61 -3.11
CA GLY A 112 -8.78 -8.12 -4.47
C GLY A 112 -7.63 -7.42 -5.21
N ALA A 113 -7.48 -6.11 -5.03
CA ALA A 113 -6.34 -5.37 -5.57
C ALA A 113 -5.03 -5.76 -4.89
N TYR A 114 -5.05 -6.04 -3.58
CA TYR A 114 -3.90 -6.46 -2.80
C TYR A 114 -3.40 -7.83 -3.24
N GLU A 115 -4.26 -8.82 -3.43
CA GLU A 115 -3.86 -10.16 -3.94
C GLU A 115 -3.15 -10.05 -5.31
N LYS A 116 -3.69 -9.21 -6.21
CA LYS A 116 -3.08 -8.95 -7.52
C LYS A 116 -1.76 -8.18 -7.41
N ALA A 117 -1.67 -7.24 -6.47
CA ALA A 117 -0.48 -6.45 -6.22
C ALA A 117 0.60 -7.25 -5.47
N GLU A 118 0.25 -8.25 -4.66
CA GLU A 118 1.20 -9.12 -3.99
C GLU A 118 1.92 -10.01 -5.00
N ALA A 119 1.16 -10.67 -5.89
CA ALA A 119 1.71 -11.51 -6.95
C ALA A 119 2.65 -10.73 -7.89
N ASN A 120 2.22 -9.55 -8.35
CA ASN A 120 3.01 -8.71 -9.25
C ASN A 120 4.09 -7.89 -8.52
N GLY A 121 3.86 -7.55 -7.25
CA GLY A 121 4.73 -6.72 -6.43
C GLY A 121 6.01 -7.43 -6.06
N LYS A 122 5.96 -8.75 -5.77
CA LYS A 122 7.17 -9.54 -5.53
C LYS A 122 8.08 -9.57 -6.77
N GLN A 123 7.52 -9.82 -7.95
CA GLN A 123 8.29 -9.81 -9.20
C GLN A 123 8.83 -8.42 -9.53
N THR A 124 8.02 -7.39 -9.36
CA THR A 124 8.41 -5.99 -9.61
C THR A 124 9.51 -5.52 -8.66
N LEU A 125 9.42 -5.89 -7.38
CA LEU A 125 10.45 -5.59 -6.39
C LEU A 125 11.79 -6.26 -6.72
N LEU A 126 11.76 -7.54 -7.08
CA LEU A 126 12.97 -8.27 -7.48
C LEU A 126 13.61 -7.66 -8.73
N ARG A 127 12.79 -7.31 -9.73
CA ARG A 127 13.26 -6.63 -10.94
C ARG A 127 13.86 -5.26 -10.63
N ASN A 128 13.21 -4.48 -9.77
CA ASN A 128 13.72 -3.16 -9.38
C ASN A 128 15.05 -3.28 -8.62
N ARG A 129 15.18 -4.25 -7.71
CA ARG A 129 16.45 -4.54 -7.01
C ARG A 129 17.55 -4.96 -7.98
N ALA A 130 17.24 -5.83 -8.93
CA ALA A 130 18.21 -6.26 -9.95
C ALA A 130 18.67 -5.08 -10.82
N ASN A 131 17.75 -4.20 -11.23
CA ASN A 131 18.09 -2.99 -11.98
C ASN A 131 19.01 -2.07 -11.16
N HIS A 132 18.71 -1.81 -9.89
CA HIS A 132 19.57 -0.98 -9.04
C HIS A 132 20.97 -1.57 -8.86
N ILE A 133 21.10 -2.90 -8.76
CA ILE A 133 22.40 -3.58 -8.69
C ILE A 133 23.15 -3.41 -10.02
N ALA A 134 22.48 -3.65 -11.15
CA ALA A 134 23.09 -3.51 -12.47
C ALA A 134 23.53 -2.06 -12.76
N ASP A 135 22.72 -1.08 -12.36
CA ASP A 135 23.06 0.35 -12.50
C ASP A 135 24.26 0.72 -11.63
N TYR A 136 24.32 0.20 -10.39
CA TYR A 136 25.47 0.39 -9.50
C TYR A 136 26.74 -0.26 -10.08
N GLU A 137 26.64 -1.50 -10.55
CA GLU A 137 27.75 -2.23 -11.18
C GLU A 137 28.26 -1.51 -12.43
N ALA A 138 27.38 -1.05 -13.31
CA ALA A 138 27.77 -0.28 -14.49
C ALA A 138 28.54 0.99 -14.12
N LEU A 139 28.08 1.76 -13.14
CA LEU A 139 28.76 2.98 -12.69
C LEU A 139 30.09 2.68 -11.98
N TYR A 140 30.15 1.59 -11.20
CA TYR A 140 31.34 1.21 -10.44
C TYR A 140 32.44 0.59 -11.32
N HIS A 141 32.07 -0.26 -12.28
CA HIS A 141 32.99 -0.87 -13.25
C HIS A 141 33.59 0.15 -14.22
N ILE A 142 32.85 1.21 -14.61
CA ILE A 142 33.36 2.24 -15.52
C ILE A 142 34.37 3.16 -14.84
N ASN A 143 34.17 3.50 -13.55
CA ASN A 143 34.91 4.58 -12.92
C ASN A 143 35.97 4.18 -11.89
N PHE A 144 35.88 3.00 -11.24
CA PHE A 144 36.64 2.77 -10.00
C PHE A 144 37.37 1.42 -9.87
N ARG A 145 37.30 0.49 -10.84
CA ARG A 145 37.99 -0.82 -10.75
C ARG A 145 38.66 -1.23 -12.06
N ASN A 146 39.86 -1.83 -11.97
CA ASN A 146 40.39 -2.65 -13.06
C ASN A 146 39.44 -3.85 -13.26
N PRO A 147 39.09 -4.24 -14.50
CA PRO A 147 38.17 -5.36 -14.73
C PRO A 147 38.68 -6.61 -14.02
N GLU A 148 37.83 -7.23 -13.20
CA GLU A 148 38.12 -8.56 -12.66
C GLU A 148 38.31 -9.51 -13.84
N PRO A 149 39.36 -10.37 -13.85
CA PRO A 149 39.56 -11.30 -14.94
C PRO A 149 38.33 -12.19 -15.03
N GLU A 150 37.66 -12.18 -16.19
CA GLU A 150 36.63 -13.16 -16.50
C GLU A 150 37.20 -14.56 -16.21
N PRO A 151 36.44 -15.47 -15.60
CA PRO A 151 36.92 -16.81 -15.33
C PRO A 151 37.17 -17.51 -16.66
N ASN A 152 38.43 -17.51 -17.11
CA ASN A 152 38.86 -18.08 -18.39
C ASN A 152 38.52 -19.57 -18.54
N TYR A 153 38.27 -20.29 -17.45
CA TYR A 153 38.06 -21.73 -17.46
C TYR A 153 36.97 -22.15 -16.47
N ILE A 154 35.95 -22.84 -16.98
CA ILE A 154 35.00 -23.59 -16.16
C ILE A 154 35.68 -24.93 -15.81
N TYR A 155 36.12 -25.10 -14.56
CA TYR A 155 36.67 -26.37 -14.09
C TYR A 155 35.53 -27.33 -13.72
N TYR A 156 35.35 -28.37 -14.54
CA TYR A 156 34.44 -29.48 -14.22
C TYR A 156 35.22 -30.58 -13.48
N PHE A 157 35.03 -30.68 -12.17
CA PHE A 157 35.51 -31.83 -11.40
C PHE A 157 34.57 -33.02 -11.60
N GLY A 158 34.82 -33.80 -12.65
CA GLY A 158 34.16 -35.09 -12.84
C GLY A 158 34.60 -36.08 -11.75
N GLN A 159 33.65 -36.78 -11.12
CA GLN A 159 33.98 -37.83 -10.16
C GLN A 159 34.68 -38.99 -10.90
N ALA A 160 35.99 -39.14 -10.68
CA ALA A 160 36.86 -40.06 -11.42
C ALA A 160 36.41 -41.53 -11.42
N LYS A 161 35.65 -41.96 -10.40
CA LYS A 161 35.12 -43.33 -10.30
C LYS A 161 34.29 -43.75 -11.51
N TYR A 162 33.41 -42.86 -12.00
CA TYR A 162 32.57 -43.16 -13.16
C TYR A 162 33.38 -43.14 -14.47
N PHE A 163 34.52 -42.44 -14.49
CA PHE A 163 35.39 -42.37 -15.66
C PHE A 163 36.24 -43.63 -15.82
N GLU A 164 36.79 -44.16 -14.73
CA GLU A 164 37.53 -45.44 -14.76
C GLU A 164 36.63 -46.61 -15.16
N GLU A 165 35.41 -46.70 -14.62
CA GLU A 165 34.45 -47.75 -15.00
C GLU A 165 34.04 -47.63 -16.48
N TRP A 166 33.84 -46.41 -16.97
CA TRP A 166 33.52 -46.16 -18.38
C TRP A 166 34.70 -46.46 -19.32
N TYR A 167 35.93 -46.14 -18.93
CA TYR A 167 37.14 -46.44 -19.71
C TYR A 167 37.39 -47.95 -19.83
N ASN A 168 37.19 -48.68 -18.74
CA ASN A 168 37.42 -50.13 -18.69
C ASN A 168 36.33 -50.96 -19.40
N THR A 169 35.15 -50.40 -19.63
CA THR A 169 34.04 -51.08 -20.32
C THR A 169 34.09 -50.95 -21.86
N ARG A 170 35.03 -50.16 -22.41
CA ARG A 170 35.26 -50.09 -23.87
C ARG A 170 36.08 -51.27 -24.38
N LYS A 171 35.75 -51.75 -25.58
CA LYS A 171 36.56 -52.73 -26.33
C LYS A 171 37.84 -52.07 -26.83
N ASP A 172 38.94 -52.83 -26.95
CA ASP A 172 40.29 -52.31 -27.28
C ASP A 172 40.35 -51.51 -28.58
N ASP A 173 39.44 -51.83 -29.50
CA ASP A 173 39.24 -51.25 -30.83
C ASP A 173 38.61 -49.84 -30.79
N ASP A 174 38.07 -49.39 -29.65
CA ASP A 174 37.31 -48.13 -29.48
C ASP A 174 37.96 -47.18 -28.45
N LYS A 175 39.25 -47.39 -28.15
CA LYS A 175 40.07 -46.56 -27.24
C LYS A 175 40.65 -45.31 -27.93
N SER A 176 39.90 -44.67 -28.83
CA SER A 176 40.29 -43.35 -29.35
C SER A 176 39.93 -42.22 -28.39
N ALA A 177 40.44 -41.03 -28.67
CA ALA A 177 40.24 -39.86 -27.81
C ALA A 177 38.75 -39.52 -27.69
N ILE A 178 38.31 -39.17 -26.48
CA ILE A 178 36.88 -39.05 -26.09
C ILE A 178 36.06 -38.15 -27.02
N TYR A 179 36.70 -37.19 -27.68
CA TYR A 179 36.07 -36.14 -28.46
C TYR A 179 35.86 -36.47 -29.95
N GLU A 180 36.47 -37.54 -30.47
CA GLU A 180 36.49 -37.82 -31.92
C GLU A 180 35.09 -38.14 -32.50
N GLY A 181 34.24 -38.83 -31.72
CA GLY A 181 32.84 -39.07 -32.10
C GLY A 181 31.86 -37.94 -31.75
N PHE A 182 32.28 -36.94 -30.98
CA PHE A 182 31.42 -35.82 -30.57
C PHE A 182 31.41 -34.66 -31.55
N GLU A 183 32.47 -34.49 -32.36
CA GLU A 183 32.48 -33.47 -33.42
C GLU A 183 31.33 -33.70 -34.40
N GLU A 184 31.05 -34.96 -34.78
CA GLU A 184 30.00 -35.32 -35.73
C GLU A 184 28.57 -35.07 -35.18
N ILE A 185 28.35 -35.26 -33.88
CA ILE A 185 27.04 -35.10 -33.22
C ILE A 185 26.72 -33.63 -32.89
N SER A 186 27.76 -32.81 -32.66
CA SER A 186 27.62 -31.41 -32.23
C SER A 186 26.92 -30.51 -33.25
N ILE A 187 26.93 -30.90 -34.53
CA ILE A 187 26.35 -30.13 -35.63
C ILE A 187 24.80 -30.17 -35.60
N PHE A 188 24.17 -31.11 -34.88
CA PHE A 188 22.72 -31.38 -35.04
C PHE A 188 21.81 -31.29 -33.81
N THR A 189 22.29 -30.95 -32.61
CA THR A 189 21.41 -31.03 -31.42
C THR A 189 21.29 -29.72 -30.64
N ARG A 190 20.26 -28.92 -30.95
CA ARG A 190 19.77 -27.83 -30.08
C ARG A 190 19.16 -28.46 -28.81
N ARG A 191 19.91 -28.48 -27.69
CA ARG A 191 19.37 -28.96 -26.40
C ARG A 191 18.76 -27.82 -25.59
N VAL A 192 17.55 -28.07 -25.09
CA VAL A 192 16.84 -27.20 -24.15
C VAL A 192 17.51 -27.31 -22.79
N TYR A 193 17.96 -26.18 -22.25
CA TYR A 193 18.63 -26.11 -20.94
C TYR A 193 17.61 -26.36 -19.82
N LYS A 194 17.85 -27.36 -18.98
CA LYS A 194 17.07 -27.58 -17.74
C LYS A 194 17.84 -26.91 -16.60
N GLY A 195 17.33 -25.77 -16.13
CA GLY A 195 17.97 -25.03 -15.03
C GLY A 195 18.07 -25.89 -13.77
N MET A 196 19.29 -26.09 -13.29
CA MET A 196 19.56 -26.59 -11.94
C MET A 196 20.14 -25.44 -11.13
N ASP A 197 19.65 -25.28 -9.90
CA ASP A 197 20.11 -24.27 -8.95
C ASP A 197 21.43 -24.74 -8.33
N TYR A 198 22.51 -24.03 -8.66
CA TYR A 198 23.86 -24.29 -8.15
C TYR A 198 24.23 -23.38 -6.97
N ASP A 199 23.29 -22.59 -6.44
CA ASP A 199 23.58 -21.56 -5.43
C ASP A 199 23.70 -22.14 -4.00
N LYS A 200 24.72 -22.98 -3.78
CA LYS A 200 25.06 -23.48 -2.43
C LYS A 200 25.73 -22.40 -1.57
N PHE A 201 26.27 -21.34 -2.19
CA PHE A 201 27.06 -20.27 -1.55
C PHE A 201 26.53 -18.87 -1.84
N SER A 202 25.21 -18.70 -1.84
CA SER A 202 24.57 -17.40 -2.01
C SER A 202 25.07 -16.39 -0.96
N ILE A 203 25.64 -15.28 -1.43
CA ILE A 203 26.10 -14.15 -0.61
C ILE A 203 24.92 -13.53 0.17
N LEU A 204 23.67 -13.81 -0.24
CA LEU A 204 22.44 -13.37 0.42
C LEU A 204 22.18 -14.05 1.79
N LYS A 205 22.91 -15.12 2.17
CA LYS A 205 22.75 -15.75 3.49
C LYS A 205 23.32 -14.94 4.66
N TYR A 206 24.11 -13.90 4.40
CA TYR A 206 24.77 -13.12 5.46
C TYR A 206 23.84 -12.17 6.25
N TRP A 207 22.60 -11.97 5.82
CA TRP A 207 21.67 -11.04 6.49
C TRP A 207 20.70 -11.71 7.48
N ASN A 208 20.91 -12.98 7.84
CA ASN A 208 19.97 -13.70 8.70
C ASN A 208 20.52 -14.20 10.04
N ASN A 209 21.61 -13.64 10.54
CA ASN A 209 21.97 -13.80 11.95
C ASN A 209 22.78 -12.59 12.42
N ASP A 210 22.15 -11.72 13.20
CA ASP A 210 22.65 -11.30 14.52
C ASP A 210 21.66 -10.32 15.17
N LYS A 211 20.64 -10.88 15.82
CA LYS A 211 19.99 -10.28 16.99
C LYS A 211 19.96 -11.32 18.10
N LYS A 212 21.02 -11.33 18.91
CA LYS A 212 20.93 -11.79 20.30
C LYS A 212 20.65 -10.57 21.17
N TYR A 213 19.48 -10.57 21.79
CA TYR A 213 19.27 -9.87 23.06
C TYR A 213 19.96 -10.65 24.17
#